data_AF-A0A1H9DV64-F1
#
_entry.id   AF-A0A1H9DV64-F1
#
_cell.length_a   1.000
_cell.length_b   1.000
_cell.length_c   1.000
_cell.angle_alpha   90.00
_cell.angle_beta   90.00
_cell.angle_gamma   90.00
#
_symmetry.space_group_name_H-M   'P 1'
#
loop_
_entity.id
_entity.type
_entity.pdbx_description
1 polymer ?
#
loop_
_entity_poly.entity_id
_entity_poly.type
_entity_poly.pdbx_seq_one_letter_code
_entity_poly.pdbx_strand_id
1 'polypeptide(L)'
;MIAYIALALSLLTALACGVVCFWFKRQLDDLRRRLSLQETSMLALKGALSALHSEEHQFEAYRKRVDQQLQRLSEQQEQVLMRDADEGPYRQALRMVRQGATRDDLVAGCGLSAGEAELLLAMHRDQSLS
;
A
#
# COMPACT_ATOMS: atom_id res chain seq x y z
N MET A 1 44.95 -72.06 -8.56
CA MET A 1 45.44 -70.81 -9.21
C MET A 1 44.31 -69.95 -9.76
N ILE A 2 43.40 -70.48 -10.58
CA ILE A 2 42.29 -69.71 -11.18
C ILE A 2 41.36 -69.05 -10.12
N ALA A 3 41.04 -69.76 -9.03
CA ALA A 3 40.19 -69.22 -7.95
C ALA A 3 40.82 -68.01 -7.22
N TYR A 4 42.14 -68.01 -7.01
CA TYR A 4 42.83 -66.87 -6.41
C TYR A 4 42.85 -65.65 -7.34
N ILE A 5 42.97 -65.87 -8.65
CA ILE A 5 42.90 -64.80 -9.65
C ILE A 5 41.49 -64.18 -9.67
N ALA A 6 40.44 -65.00 -9.62
CA ALA A 6 39.06 -64.52 -9.59
C ALA A 6 38.75 -63.71 -8.32
N LEU A 7 39.22 -64.16 -7.15
CA LEU A 7 39.09 -63.42 -5.89
C LEU A 7 39.89 -62.11 -5.90
N ALA A 8 41.09 -62.11 -6.45
CA ALA A 8 41.89 -60.89 -6.57
C ALA A 8 41.21 -59.85 -7.47
N LEU A 9 40.58 -60.30 -8.57
CA LEU A 9 39.94 -59.43 -9.56
C LEU A 9 38.61 -58.84 -9.05
N SER A 10 37.83 -59.60 -8.29
CA SER A 10 36.62 -59.07 -7.62
C SER A 10 36.96 -58.07 -6.52
N LEU A 11 38.04 -58.31 -5.76
CA LEU A 11 38.50 -57.37 -4.74
C LEU A 11 39.00 -56.06 -5.36
N LEU A 12 39.70 -56.15 -6.49
CA LEU A 12 40.25 -55.00 -7.21
C LEU A 12 39.15 -54.14 -7.86
N THR A 13 38.12 -54.77 -8.44
CA THR A 13 36.95 -54.07 -8.99
C THR A 13 36.09 -53.42 -7.90
N ALA A 14 35.89 -54.08 -6.76
CA ALA A 14 35.20 -53.50 -5.61
C ALA A 14 35.94 -52.27 -5.06
N LEU A 15 37.27 -52.34 -4.96
CA LEU A 15 38.10 -51.25 -4.45
C LEU A 15 38.11 -50.06 -5.41
N ALA A 16 38.22 -50.32 -6.72
CA ALA A 16 38.10 -49.28 -7.75
C ALA A 16 36.73 -48.59 -7.73
N CYS A 17 35.64 -49.35 -7.59
CA CYS A 17 34.28 -48.81 -7.49
C CYS A 17 34.09 -47.94 -6.24
N GLY A 18 34.68 -48.36 -5.11
CA GLY A 18 34.69 -47.59 -3.87
C GLY A 18 35.42 -46.24 -4.01
N VAL A 19 36.57 -46.22 -4.67
CA VAL A 19 37.34 -44.99 -4.92
C VAL A 19 36.57 -44.04 -5.84
N VAL A 20 35.96 -44.54 -6.92
CA VAL A 20 35.14 -43.71 -7.83
C VAL A 20 33.93 -43.15 -7.09
N CYS A 21 33.19 -43.97 -6.33
CA CYS A 21 32.06 -43.51 -5.53
C CYS A 21 32.47 -42.45 -4.51
N PHE A 22 33.63 -42.61 -3.87
CA PHE A 22 34.14 -41.64 -2.90
C PHE A 22 34.55 -40.33 -3.57
N TRP A 23 35.19 -40.39 -4.73
CA TRP A 23 35.57 -39.21 -5.50
C TRP A 23 34.33 -38.46 -6.02
N PHE A 24 33.33 -39.20 -6.50
CA PHE A 24 32.05 -38.64 -6.95
C PHE A 24 31.28 -37.99 -5.80
N LYS A 25 31.25 -38.61 -4.61
CA LYS A 25 30.66 -38.00 -3.40
C LYS A 25 31.40 -36.73 -2.99
N ARG A 26 32.73 -36.74 -3.01
CA ARG A 26 33.54 -35.54 -2.74
C ARG A 26 33.28 -34.42 -3.75
N GLN A 27 33.13 -34.74 -5.03
CA GLN A 27 32.78 -33.76 -6.04
C GLN A 27 31.37 -33.21 -5.86
N LEU A 28 30.41 -34.08 -5.51
CA LEU A 28 29.05 -33.66 -5.17
C LEU A 28 29.02 -32.78 -3.94
N ASP A 29 29.86 -33.04 -2.94
CA ASP A 29 29.99 -32.19 -1.75
C ASP A 29 30.61 -30.83 -2.08
N ASP A 30 31.61 -30.76 -2.97
CA ASP A 30 32.19 -29.47 -3.38
C ASP A 30 31.18 -28.66 -4.23
N LEU A 31 30.40 -29.33 -5.08
CA LEU A 31 29.33 -28.69 -5.84
C LEU A 31 28.17 -28.26 -4.93
N ARG A 32 27.80 -29.09 -3.93
CA ARG A 32 26.84 -28.72 -2.88
C ARG A 32 27.34 -27.55 -2.05
N ARG A 33 28.64 -27.50 -1.74
CA ARG A 33 29.24 -26.37 -1.03
C ARG A 33 29.15 -25.09 -1.86
N ARG A 34 29.44 -25.16 -3.16
CA ARG A 34 29.27 -24.03 -4.10
C ARG A 34 27.81 -23.61 -4.22
N LEU A 35 26.88 -24.55 -4.29
CA LEU A 35 25.44 -24.25 -4.23
C LEU A 35 25.05 -23.63 -2.89
N SER A 36 25.54 -24.14 -1.76
CA SER A 36 25.23 -23.60 -0.43
C SER A 36 25.79 -22.20 -0.22
N LEU A 37 26.95 -21.88 -0.80
CA LEU A 37 27.51 -20.53 -0.84
C LEU A 37 26.73 -19.60 -1.77
N GLN A 38 26.16 -20.15 -2.85
CA GLN A 38 25.26 -19.41 -3.74
C GLN A 38 23.88 -19.20 -3.09
N GLU A 39 23.40 -20.16 -2.31
CA GLU A 39 22.16 -20.06 -1.54
C GLU A 39 22.32 -19.06 -0.40
N THR A 40 23.45 -19.03 0.32
CA THR A 40 23.67 -18.04 1.38
C THR A 40 23.81 -16.63 0.84
N SER A 41 24.45 -16.43 -0.31
CA SER A 41 24.48 -15.13 -0.98
C SER A 41 23.10 -14.74 -1.53
N MET A 42 22.34 -15.68 -2.07
CA MET A 42 20.94 -15.44 -2.43
C MET A 42 20.05 -15.15 -1.21
N LEU A 43 20.27 -15.81 -0.08
CA LEU A 43 19.52 -15.63 1.17
C LEU A 43 19.89 -14.32 1.86
N ALA A 44 21.16 -13.90 1.80
CA ALA A 44 21.61 -12.61 2.29
C ALA A 44 21.10 -11.48 1.39
N LEU A 45 21.14 -11.66 0.07
CA LEU A 45 20.59 -10.69 -0.87
C LEU A 45 19.07 -10.63 -0.77
N LYS A 46 18.37 -11.78 -0.65
CA LYS A 46 16.93 -11.86 -0.35
C LYS A 46 16.59 -11.31 1.02
N GLY A 47 17.42 -11.52 2.04
CA GLY A 47 17.19 -10.99 3.39
C GLY A 47 17.40 -9.48 3.46
N ALA A 48 18.39 -8.94 2.75
CA ALA A 48 18.55 -7.52 2.52
C ALA A 48 17.39 -6.97 1.67
N LEU A 49 16.97 -7.72 0.64
CA LEU A 49 15.78 -7.40 -0.14
C LEU A 49 14.52 -7.48 0.71
N SER A 50 14.37 -8.39 1.68
CA SER A 50 13.20 -8.55 2.57
C SER A 50 13.23 -7.58 3.75
N ALA A 51 14.39 -7.07 4.12
CA ALA A 51 14.51 -5.92 5.00
C ALA A 51 14.16 -4.61 4.26
N LEU A 52 14.42 -4.56 2.95
CA LEU A 52 13.91 -3.51 2.05
C LEU A 52 12.44 -3.74 1.65
N HIS A 53 12.01 -5.01 1.61
CA HIS A 53 10.71 -5.53 1.14
C HIS A 53 10.00 -6.22 2.30
N SER A 54 10.10 -5.61 3.48
CA SER A 54 9.21 -5.79 4.62
C SER A 54 7.85 -5.18 4.28
N GLU A 55 7.31 -5.56 3.11
CA GLU A 55 6.28 -4.83 2.39
C GLU A 55 5.29 -5.78 1.69
N GLU A 56 5.28 -7.09 2.00
CA GLU A 56 4.30 -8.00 1.38
C GLU A 56 3.40 -8.77 2.36
N HIS A 57 3.71 -8.77 3.66
CA HIS A 57 2.72 -9.14 4.71
C HIS A 57 2.29 -7.94 5.60
N GLN A 58 2.99 -6.81 5.52
CA GLN A 58 2.52 -5.55 6.12
C GLN A 58 1.62 -4.74 5.18
N PHE A 59 1.58 -5.06 3.88
CA PHE A 59 0.78 -4.30 2.92
C PHE A 59 -0.72 -4.48 3.12
N GLU A 60 -1.20 -5.67 3.51
CA GLU A 60 -2.63 -5.84 3.81
C GLU A 60 -3.05 -5.07 5.07
N ALA A 61 -2.21 -5.06 6.11
CA ALA A 61 -2.47 -4.31 7.33
C ALA A 61 -2.38 -2.79 7.09
N TYR A 62 -1.41 -2.36 6.28
CA TYR A 62 -1.28 -0.96 5.87
C TYR A 62 -2.44 -0.53 4.96
N ARG A 63 -2.81 -1.31 3.94
CA ARG A 63 -3.99 -1.07 3.11
C ARG A 63 -5.26 -0.97 3.94
N LYS A 64 -5.51 -1.90 4.86
CA LYS A 64 -6.66 -1.82 5.76
C LYS A 64 -6.64 -0.57 6.64
N ARG A 65 -5.46 -0.15 7.11
CA ARG A 65 -5.31 1.08 7.90
C ARG A 65 -5.56 2.33 7.04
N VAL A 66 -5.05 2.36 5.81
CA VAL A 66 -5.30 3.46 4.86
C VAL A 66 -6.77 3.51 4.46
N ASP A 67 -7.41 2.38 4.15
CA ASP A 67 -8.83 2.30 3.82
C ASP A 67 -9.70 2.78 5.00
N GLN A 68 -9.37 2.38 6.23
CA GLN A 68 -10.05 2.87 7.43
C GLN A 68 -9.86 4.38 7.66
N GLN A 69 -8.67 4.92 7.37
CA GLN A 69 -8.43 6.36 7.45
C GLN A 69 -9.19 7.11 6.37
N LEU A 70 -9.26 6.58 5.15
CA LEU A 70 -10.03 7.16 4.05
C LEU A 70 -11.54 7.15 4.34
N GLN A 71 -12.08 6.06 4.90
CA GLN A 71 -13.47 6.01 5.34
C GLN A 71 -13.78 7.03 6.44
N ARG A 72 -12.90 7.16 7.44
CA ARG A 72 -13.08 8.18 8.49
C ARG A 72 -12.98 9.59 7.94
N LEU A 73 -12.07 9.83 7.00
CA LEU A 73 -11.94 11.12 6.33
C LEU A 73 -13.15 11.40 5.43
N SER A 74 -13.71 10.40 4.76
CA SER A 74 -14.93 10.58 3.96
C SER A 74 -16.13 10.82 4.85
N GLU A 75 -16.27 10.13 5.98
CA GLU A 75 -17.32 10.38 6.97
C GLU A 75 -17.17 11.76 7.61
N GLN A 76 -15.94 12.21 7.89
CA GLN A 76 -15.68 13.56 8.37
C GLN A 76 -15.94 14.61 7.29
N GLN A 77 -15.58 14.35 6.04
CA GLN A 77 -15.91 15.23 4.92
C GLN A 77 -17.40 15.28 4.68
N GLU A 78 -18.10 14.15 4.78
CA GLU A 78 -19.56 14.09 4.67
C GLU A 78 -20.22 14.81 5.84
N GLN A 79 -19.69 14.69 7.06
CA GLN A 79 -20.14 15.50 8.21
C GLN A 79 -19.79 16.97 8.07
N VAL A 80 -18.66 17.35 7.47
CA VAL A 80 -18.28 18.75 7.23
C VAL A 80 -19.10 19.32 6.08
N LEU A 81 -19.31 18.58 5.00
CA LEU A 81 -20.21 18.93 3.89
C LEU A 81 -21.65 19.01 4.37
N MET A 82 -22.10 18.09 5.23
CA MET A 82 -23.41 18.14 5.88
C MET A 82 -23.49 19.30 6.86
N ARG A 83 -22.43 19.63 7.61
CA ARG A 83 -22.41 20.77 8.54
C ARG A 83 -22.37 22.12 7.82
N ASP A 84 -21.62 22.21 6.73
CA ASP A 84 -21.62 23.36 5.82
C ASP A 84 -22.94 23.45 5.03
N ALA A 85 -23.57 22.31 4.72
CA ALA A 85 -24.88 22.27 4.04
C ALA A 85 -26.06 22.53 4.98
N ASP A 86 -26.01 22.11 6.25
CA ASP A 86 -27.10 22.28 7.20
C ASP A 86 -27.11 23.67 7.83
N GLU A 87 -25.96 24.34 8.03
CA GLU A 87 -25.92 25.66 8.68
C GLU A 87 -24.94 26.66 8.04
N GLY A 88 -24.69 26.57 6.73
CA GLY A 88 -23.83 27.53 6.04
C GLY A 88 -24.40 28.97 6.06
N PRO A 89 -23.54 30.01 6.22
CA PRO A 89 -23.93 31.42 6.17
C PRO A 89 -24.71 31.80 4.91
N TYR A 90 -24.55 31.05 3.82
CA TYR A 90 -25.30 31.19 2.58
C TYR A 90 -26.80 30.86 2.72
N ARG A 91 -27.16 29.78 3.45
CA ARG A 91 -28.56 29.40 3.67
C ARG A 91 -29.27 30.41 4.58
N GLN A 92 -28.55 30.95 5.56
CA GLN A 92 -29.02 32.04 6.42
C GLN A 92 -29.19 33.34 5.63
N ALA A 93 -28.22 33.69 4.78
CA ALA A 93 -28.30 34.85 3.88
C ALA A 93 -29.49 34.75 2.93
N LEU A 94 -29.73 33.57 2.33
CA LEU A 94 -30.89 33.35 1.45
C LEU A 94 -32.22 33.52 2.19
N ARG A 95 -32.30 33.12 3.47
CA ARG A 95 -33.49 33.33 4.32
C ARG A 95 -33.69 34.82 4.62
N MET A 96 -32.63 35.55 4.94
CA MET A 96 -32.66 36.99 5.17
C MET A 96 -33.05 37.77 3.89
N VAL A 97 -32.54 37.38 2.73
CA VAL A 97 -32.93 37.95 1.43
C VAL A 97 -34.43 37.73 1.16
N ARG A 98 -34.96 36.53 1.40
CA ARG A 98 -36.41 36.25 1.29
C ARG A 98 -37.27 37.07 2.26
N GLN A 99 -36.69 37.53 3.37
CA GLN A 99 -37.34 38.40 4.35
C GLN A 99 -37.15 39.89 4.04
N GLY A 100 -36.45 40.24 2.95
CA GLY A 100 -36.24 41.62 2.51
C GLY A 100 -35.02 42.31 3.13
N ALA A 101 -34.06 41.56 3.67
CA ALA A 101 -32.84 42.12 4.23
C ALA A 101 -32.01 42.89 3.20
N THR A 102 -31.33 43.96 3.63
CA THR A 102 -30.49 44.79 2.76
C THR A 102 -29.07 44.24 2.65
N ARG A 103 -28.29 44.76 1.69
CA ARG A 103 -26.89 44.38 1.48
C ARG A 103 -26.06 44.48 2.77
N ASP A 104 -26.24 45.56 3.52
CA ASP A 104 -25.45 45.82 4.74
C ASP A 104 -25.82 44.82 5.86
N ASP A 105 -27.10 44.41 5.94
CA ASP A 105 -27.56 43.39 6.87
C ASP A 105 -26.96 42.01 6.57
N LEU A 106 -26.75 41.69 5.29
CA LEU A 106 -26.14 40.43 4.86
C LEU A 106 -24.62 40.40 5.13
N VAL A 107 -23.93 41.52 4.91
CA VAL A 107 -22.50 41.66 5.22
C VAL A 107 -22.27 41.56 6.73
N ALA A 108 -23.07 42.26 7.53
CA ALA A 108 -22.94 42.26 8.99
C ALA A 108 -23.43 40.95 9.63
N GLY A 109 -24.52 40.37 9.13
CA GLY A 109 -25.19 39.22 9.74
C GLY A 109 -24.73 37.85 9.26
N CYS A 110 -24.16 37.77 8.05
CA CYS A 110 -23.74 36.50 7.45
C CYS A 110 -22.25 36.47 7.04
N GLY A 111 -21.50 37.55 7.28
CA GLY A 111 -20.06 37.61 6.99
C GLY A 111 -19.71 37.60 5.51
N LEU A 112 -20.65 37.95 4.63
CA LEU A 112 -20.46 38.04 3.19
C LEU A 112 -19.61 39.26 2.84
N SER A 113 -18.82 39.17 1.77
CA SER A 113 -18.24 40.37 1.16
C SER A 113 -19.32 41.23 0.50
N ALA A 114 -19.04 42.52 0.36
CA ALA A 114 -19.98 43.48 -0.20
C ALA A 114 -20.40 43.15 -1.65
N GLY A 115 -19.53 42.48 -2.41
CA GLY A 115 -19.83 41.99 -3.76
C GLY A 115 -20.67 40.71 -3.77
N GLU A 116 -20.46 39.80 -2.82
CA GLU A 116 -21.25 38.56 -2.70
C GLU A 116 -22.70 38.83 -2.27
N ALA A 117 -22.90 39.78 -1.35
CA ALA A 117 -24.24 40.20 -0.91
C ALA A 117 -25.05 40.84 -2.05
N GLU A 118 -24.39 41.64 -2.89
CA GLU A 118 -25.02 42.31 -4.04
C GLU A 118 -25.39 41.31 -5.15
N LEU A 119 -24.52 40.34 -5.41
CA LEU A 119 -24.80 39.25 -6.36
C LEU A 119 -25.99 38.39 -5.92
N LEU A 120 -26.07 38.04 -4.62
CA LEU A 120 -27.17 37.28 -4.05
C LEU A 120 -28.52 37.98 -4.21
N LEU A 121 -28.57 39.29 -3.94
CA LEU A 121 -29.78 40.11 -4.11
C LEU A 121 -30.19 40.22 -5.58
N ALA A 122 -29.23 40.37 -6.49
CA ALA A 122 -29.50 40.42 -7.93
C ALA A 122 -30.07 39.09 -8.46
N MET A 123 -29.48 37.95 -8.09
CA MET A 123 -29.97 36.63 -8.49
C MET A 123 -31.37 36.33 -7.93
N HIS A 124 -31.65 36.74 -6.68
CA HIS A 124 -32.98 36.55 -6.11
C HIS A 124 -34.04 37.41 -6.81
N ARG A 125 -33.71 38.67 -7.14
CA ARG A 125 -34.60 39.54 -7.91
C ARG A 125 -34.92 38.91 -9.27
N ASP A 126 -33.92 38.35 -9.95
CA ASP A 126 -34.09 37.65 -11.22
C ASP A 126 -35.00 36.42 -11.10
N GLN A 127 -34.78 35.56 -10.09
CA GLN A 127 -35.65 34.41 -9.78
C GLN A 127 -37.07 34.80 -9.34
N SER A 128 -37.27 35.95 -8.71
CA SER A 128 -38.61 36.43 -8.32
C SER A 128 -39.41 37.01 -9.48
N LEU A 129 -38.74 37.31 -10.60
CA LEU A 129 -39.32 37.89 -11.81
C LEU A 129 -39.58 36.84 -12.91
N SER A 130 -39.19 35.57 -12.69
CA SER A 130 -39.46 34.41 -13.56
C SER A 130 -40.59 33.54 -13.00
#